data_AF-A0A842Q527-F1
#
_entry.id   AF-A0A842Q527-F1
#
_cell.length_a   1.000
_cell.length_b   1.000
_cell.length_c   1.000
_cell.angle_alpha   90.00
_cell.angle_beta   90.00
_cell.angle_gamma   90.00
#
_symmetry.space_group_name_H-M   'P 1'
#
loop_
_entity.id
_entity.type
_entity.pdbx_description
1 polymer ?
#
loop_
_entity_poly.entity_id
_entity_poly.type
_entity_poly.pdbx_seq_one_letter_code
_entity_poly.pdbx_strand_id
1 'polypeptide(L)' 'MYYNIVSRSREAMKGKRILIVDDEPDVNLALRIVLEDNNFIVDSFNDPLRALENFKANLYDLIILDIKMPKKDGFEVY' A
#
# COMPACT_ATOMS: atom_id res chain seq x y z
N MET A 1 -9.78 28.59 -13.81
CA MET A 1 -8.70 28.97 -12.87
C MET A 1 -8.37 27.89 -11.83
N TYR A 2 -9.31 27.00 -11.42
CA TYR A 2 -9.06 25.92 -10.45
C TYR A 2 -8.31 24.67 -10.99
N TYR A 3 -8.22 24.50 -12.31
CA TYR A 3 -7.68 23.27 -12.91
C TYR A 3 -6.15 23.06 -12.74
N ASN A 4 -5.38 24.13 -12.48
CA ASN A 4 -3.91 24.07 -12.50
C ASN A 4 -3.25 23.56 -11.20
N ILE A 5 -3.96 23.58 -10.07
CA ILE A 5 -3.38 23.14 -8.78
C ILE A 5 -3.48 21.61 -8.67
N VAL A 6 -4.60 21.03 -9.10
CA VAL A 6 -4.85 19.57 -9.02
C VAL A 6 -4.01 18.79 -10.04
N SER A 7 -3.71 19.37 -11.21
CA SER A 7 -2.88 18.72 -12.23
C SER A 7 -1.43 18.52 -11.77
N ARG A 8 -0.83 19.51 -11.08
CA ARG A 8 0.55 19.42 -10.56
C ARG A 8 0.72 18.34 -9.48
N SER A 9 -0.29 18.11 -8.63
CA SER A 9 -0.19 17.04 -7.62
C SER A 9 -0.25 15.66 -8.28
N ARG A 10 -1.10 15.48 -9.29
CA ARG A 10 -1.20 14.22 -10.05
C ARG A 10 0.07 13.87 -10.83
N GLU A 11 0.79 14.87 -11.34
CA GLU A 11 2.10 14.64 -11.96
C GLU A 11 3.17 14.26 -10.94
N ALA A 12 3.20 14.89 -9.76
CA ALA A 12 4.15 14.55 -8.69
C ALA A 12 3.94 13.13 -8.14
N MET A 13 2.70 12.63 -8.18
CA MET A 13 2.35 11.29 -7.71
C MET A 13 2.53 10.20 -8.76
N LYS A 14 2.69 10.57 -10.04
CA LYS A 14 2.77 9.60 -11.14
C LYS A 14 4.02 8.72 -11.00
N GLY A 15 3.81 7.41 -10.99
CA GLY A 15 4.89 6.42 -10.93
C GLY A 15 5.48 6.20 -9.53
N LYS A 16 4.90 6.83 -8.49
CA LYS A 16 5.19 6.53 -7.09
C LYS A 16 4.63 5.15 -6.74
N ARG A 17 5.40 4.35 -6.01
CA ARG A 17 5.04 2.97 -5.69
C ARG A 17 4.67 2.81 -4.22
N ILE A 18 3.54 2.16 -3.96
CA ILE A 18 2.99 1.97 -2.62
C ILE A 18 2.87 0.47 -2.35
N LEU A 19 3.28 0.06 -1.15
CA LEU A 19 3.04 -1.27 -0.61
C LEU A 19 1.85 -1.23 0.36
N ILE A 20 0.88 -2.13 0.20
CA ILE A 20 -0.26 -2.30 1.12
C ILE A 20 -0.21 -3.70 1.72
N VAL A 21 -0.33 -3.79 3.04
CA VAL A 21 -0.39 -5.07 3.77
C VAL A 21 -1.57 -5.01 4.74
N ASP A 22 -2.60 -5.79 4.45
CA ASP A 22 -3.86 -5.80 5.20
C ASP A 22 -4.55 -7.15 4.98
N ASP A 23 -4.85 -7.89 6.05
CA ASP A 23 -5.41 -9.25 5.96
C ASP A 23 -6.90 -9.28 5.59
N GLU A 24 -7.59 -8.13 5.61
CA GLU A 24 -8.96 -7.99 5.14
C GLU A 24 -8.99 -7.75 3.61
N PRO A 25 -9.40 -8.75 2.78
CA PRO A 25 -9.28 -8.66 1.32
C PRO A 25 -10.05 -7.50 0.70
N ASP A 26 -11.23 -7.19 1.25
CA ASP A 26 -12.08 -6.13 0.74
C ASP A 26 -11.47 -4.74 0.99
N VAL A 27 -10.87 -4.53 2.17
CA VAL A 27 -10.16 -3.28 2.51
C VAL A 27 -8.93 -3.11 1.63
N ASN A 28 -8.13 -4.17 1.50
CA ASN A 28 -6.94 -4.20 0.66
C ASN A 28 -7.26 -3.86 -0.80
N LEU A 29 -8.30 -4.48 -1.36
CA LEU A 29 -8.76 -4.23 -2.72
C LEU A 29 -9.28 -2.80 -2.90
N ALA A 30 -10.10 -2.31 -1.97
CA ALA A 30 -10.62 -0.94 -2.03
C ALA A 30 -9.50 0.11 -2.05
N LEU A 31 -8.48 -0.05 -1.17
CA LEU A 31 -7.32 0.84 -1.14
C LEU A 31 -6.52 0.75 -2.44
N ARG A 32 -6.29 -0.46 -2.95
CA ARG A 32 -5.58 -0.66 -4.22
C ARG A 32 -6.26 0.09 -5.36
N ILE A 33 -7.57 -0.11 -5.54
CA ILE A 33 -8.34 0.53 -6.63
C ILE A 33 -8.23 2.05 -6.54
N VAL A 34 -8.46 2.63 -5.36
CA VAL A 34 -8.40 4.08 -5.17
C VAL A 34 -7.00 4.64 -5.47
N LEU A 35 -5.94 3.93 -5.10
CA LEU A 35 -4.56 4.37 -5.34
C LEU A 35 -4.17 4.21 -6.82
N GLU A 36 -4.52 3.09 -7.46
CA GLU A 36 -4.27 2.88 -8.88
C GLU A 36 -5.02 3.92 -9.75
N ASP A 37 -6.26 4.27 -9.41
CA ASP A 37 -7.04 5.34 -10.05
C ASP A 37 -6.38 6.73 -9.93
N ASN A 38 -5.49 6.90 -8.96
CA ASN A 38 -4.68 8.11 -8.77
C ASN A 38 -3.26 8.00 -9.36
N ASN A 39 -3.03 7.04 -10.25
CA ASN A 39 -1.77 6.79 -10.97
C ASN A 39 -0.58 6.32 -10.09
N PHE A 40 -0.87 5.74 -8.92
CA PHE A 40 0.14 5.02 -8.15
C PHE A 40 0.36 3.63 -8.73
N ILE A 41 1.58 3.11 -8.54
CA ILE A 41 1.86 1.70 -8.75
C ILE A 41 1.68 1.01 -7.41
N VAL A 42 0.80 0.01 -7.33
CA VAL A 42 0.43 -0.61 -6.05
C VAL A 42 0.78 -2.09 -6.04
N ASP A 43 1.64 -2.47 -5.09
CA ASP A 43 1.82 -3.86 -4.70
C ASP A 43 1.03 -4.09 -3.40
N SER A 44 0.16 -5.10 -3.37
CA SER A 44 -0.71 -5.35 -2.23
C SER A 44 -0.73 -6.82 -1.83
N PHE A 45 -0.71 -7.07 -0.52
CA PHE A 45 -0.65 -8.41 0.07
C PHE A 45 -1.66 -8.54 1.20
N ASN A 46 -2.34 -9.68 1.26
CA ASN A 46 -3.24 -10.06 2.36
C ASN A 46 -2.58 -10.96 3.41
N ASP A 47 -1.30 -11.26 3.21
CA ASP A 47 -0.50 -12.07 4.13
C ASP A 47 0.78 -11.30 4.46
N PRO A 48 1.02 -10.95 5.74
CA PRO A 48 2.21 -10.20 6.15
C PRO A 48 3.51 -10.95 5.87
N LEU A 49 3.52 -12.29 5.92
CA LEU A 49 4.72 -13.08 5.62
C LEU A 49 5.05 -13.00 4.14
N ARG A 50 4.04 -13.08 3.27
CA ARG A 50 4.22 -12.89 1.83
C ARG A 50 4.68 -11.48 1.49
N ALA A 51 4.17 -10.47 2.20
CA ALA A 51 4.63 -9.10 2.04
C ALA A 51 6.11 -8.96 2.39
N LEU A 52 6.56 -9.57 3.51
CA LEU A 52 7.95 -9.55 3.93
C LEU A 52 8.88 -10.29 2.94
N GLU A 53 8.47 -11.47 2.47
CA GLU A 53 9.23 -12.24 1.45
C GLU A 53 9.43 -11.46 0.15
N ASN A 54 8.45 -10.65 -0.25
CA ASN A 54 8.48 -9.87 -1.49
C ASN A 54 8.91 -8.41 -1.28
N PHE A 55 9.23 -8.03 -0.04
CA PHE A 55 9.65 -6.68 0.27
C PHE A 55 11.00 -6.36 -0.38
N LYS A 56 11.08 -5.19 -1.01
CA LYS A 56 12.29 -4.68 -1.64
C LYS A 56 12.62 -3.33 -1.03
N ALA A 57 13.74 -3.26 -0.32
CA ALA A 57 14.21 -2.03 0.29
C ALA A 57 14.39 -0.93 -0.79
N ASN A 58 14.05 0.31 -0.44
CA ASN A 58 14.14 1.50 -1.30
C ASN A 58 13.30 1.46 -2.59
N LEU A 59 12.40 0.47 -2.76
CA LEU A 59 11.49 0.40 -3.91
C LEU A 59 10.19 1.19 -3.71
N TYR A 60 9.73 1.28 -2.46
CA TYR A 60 8.44 1.87 -2.12
C TYR A 60 8.63 3.29 -1.59
N ASP A 61 7.77 4.21 -2.05
CA ASP A 61 7.69 5.58 -1.55
C ASP A 61 6.80 5.69 -0.30
N LEU A 62 5.90 4.71 -0.10
CA LEU A 62 5.00 4.62 1.04
C LEU A 62 4.65 3.15 1.33
N ILE A 63 4.50 2.81 2.61
CA ILE A 63 3.97 1.52 3.07
C ILE A 63 2.74 1.79 3.93
N ILE A 64 1.64 1.13 3.61
CA ILE A 64 0.41 1.10 4.39
C ILE A 64 0.32 -0.29 5.02
N LEU A 65 0.36 -0.36 6.35
CA LEU A 65 0.40 -1.61 7.10
C LEU A 65 -0.74 -1.60 8.11
N ASP A 66 -1.62 -2.58 8.05
CA ASP A 66 -2.54 -2.84 9.15
C ASP A 66 -1.79 -3.40 10.36
N ILE A 67 -2.07 -2.85 11.53
CA ILE A 67 -1.46 -3.25 12.80
C ILE A 67 -2.28 -4.34 13.50
N LYS A 68 -3.53 -4.58 13.07
CA LYS A 68 -4.48 -5.48 13.71
C LYS A 68 -4.63 -6.85 13.04
N MET A 69 -3.67 -7.25 12.20
CA MET A 69 -3.68 -8.57 11.58
C MET A 69 -3.62 -9.71 12.63
N PRO A 70 -4.65 -10.58 12.73
CA PRO A 70 -4.69 -11.74 13.60
C PRO A 70 -3.89 -12.90 13.00
N LYS A 71 -2.57 -12.74 12.88
CA LYS A 71 -1.61 -13.84 12.73
C LYS A 71 -0.31 -13.53 13.48
N LYS A 72 -0.45 -13.56 14.80
CA LYS A 72 0.56 -14.20 15.64
C LYS A 72 -0.11 -15.34 16.36
N ASP A 73 0.30 -16.56 16.01
CA ASP A 73 0.13 -17.69 16.89
C ASP A 73 0.84 -17.35 18.20
N GLY A 74 0.07 -16.90 19.18
CA GLY A 74 0.22 -17.01 20.63
C GLY A 74 1.54 -16.78 21.37
N PHE A 75 2.73 -16.67 20.75
CA PHE A 75 3.98 -16.88 21.49
C PHE A 75 5.24 -16.10 21.10
N GLU A 76 5.27 -15.23 20.10
CA GLU A 76 6.52 -14.47 19.83
C GLU A 76 6.29 -13.01 19.43
N VAL A 77 6.18 -12.14 20.43
CA VAL A 77 6.76 -10.78 20.38
C VAL A 77 7.25 -10.42 21.78
N TYR A 78 8.52 -10.70 22.05
CA TYR A 78 9.47 -9.75 22.60
C TYR A 78 10.88 -10.19 22.21
#